data_AF-A0A927QLC9-F1
#
_entry.id   AF-A0A927QLC9-F1
#
_cell.length_a   1.000
_cell.length_b   1.000
_cell.length_c   1.000
_cell.angle_alpha   90.00
_cell.angle_beta   90.00
_cell.angle_gamma   90.00
#
_symmetry.space_group_name_H-M   'P 1'
#
loop_
_entity.id
_entity.type
_entity.pdbx_description
1 polymer ?
#
loop_
_entity_poly.entity_id
_entity_poly.type
_entity_poly.pdbx_seq_one_letter_code
_entity_poly.pdbx_strand_id
1 'polypeptide(L)'
;MTREKTGGRIAGEPNKITTETRTMLKAVLESEFESLPTMLAKLKTKDRLDILVKLLPFVMPKQTQMDLSTGNSFNPIIINFTDEE
;
A
#
# COMPACT_ATOMS: atom_id res chain seq x y z
N MET A 1 6.39 -48.75 -7.92
CA MET A 1 7.58 -47.92 -8.25
C MET A 1 7.07 -46.57 -8.71
N THR A 2 7.39 -45.51 -7.97
CA THR A 2 6.90 -44.16 -8.25
C THR A 2 7.75 -43.54 -9.36
N ARG A 3 7.12 -43.07 -10.44
CA ARG A 3 7.82 -42.44 -11.56
C ARG A 3 8.39 -41.10 -11.11
N GLU A 4 9.73 -40.98 -11.07
CA GLU A 4 10.37 -39.69 -10.85
C GLU A 4 10.22 -38.79 -12.08
N LYS A 5 9.96 -37.51 -11.84
CA LYS A 5 9.75 -36.52 -12.91
C LYS A 5 11.09 -36.16 -13.53
N THR A 6 11.34 -36.58 -14.77
CA THR A 6 12.60 -36.39 -15.49
C THR A 6 12.68 -35.08 -16.30
N GLY A 7 11.67 -34.20 -16.23
CA GLY A 7 11.71 -32.92 -16.93
C GLY A 7 10.44 -32.07 -16.88
N GLY A 8 10.50 -30.88 -17.47
CA GLY A 8 9.42 -29.88 -17.54
C GLY A 8 9.56 -28.76 -16.49
N ARG A 9 8.63 -27.80 -16.50
CA ARG A 9 8.66 -26.65 -15.56
C ARG A 9 8.59 -27.13 -14.11
N ILE A 10 9.45 -26.55 -13.26
CA ILE A 10 9.46 -26.82 -11.82
C ILE A 10 8.28 -26.06 -11.19
N ALA A 11 7.52 -26.73 -10.33
CA ALA A 11 6.40 -26.08 -9.63
C ALA A 11 6.97 -25.00 -8.71
N GLY A 12 6.41 -23.79 -8.79
CA GLY A 12 6.92 -22.61 -8.06
C GLY A 12 7.86 -21.71 -8.87
N GLU A 13 8.31 -22.13 -10.05
CA GLU A 13 9.15 -21.26 -10.89
C GLU A 13 8.28 -20.18 -11.55
N PRO A 14 8.59 -18.88 -11.34
CA PRO A 14 7.84 -17.78 -11.92
C PRO A 14 7.96 -17.80 -13.44
N ASN A 15 6.88 -17.44 -14.14
CA ASN A 15 6.87 -17.42 -15.59
C ASN A 15 7.88 -16.39 -16.12
N LYS A 16 8.92 -16.85 -16.82
CA LYS A 16 9.99 -16.02 -17.39
C LYS A 16 9.46 -14.85 -18.25
N ILE A 17 8.41 -15.11 -19.03
CA ILE A 17 7.75 -14.09 -19.86
C ILE A 17 7.07 -13.02 -18.99
N THR A 18 6.47 -13.41 -17.87
CA THR A 18 5.82 -12.45 -16.96
C THR A 18 6.83 -11.63 -16.15
N THR A 19 8.00 -12.20 -15.86
CA THR A 19 9.08 -11.46 -15.21
C THR A 19 9.69 -10.44 -16.17
N GLU A 20 9.95 -10.84 -17.41
CA GLU A 20 10.53 -9.97 -18.45
C GLU A 20 9.61 -8.79 -18.78
N THR A 21 8.33 -9.06 -19.01
CA THR A 21 7.32 -8.02 -19.26
C THR A 21 7.16 -7.07 -18.06
N ARG A 22 7.19 -7.60 -16.82
CA ARG A 22 7.17 -6.77 -15.61
C ARG A 22 8.41 -5.88 -15.50
N THR A 23 9.60 -6.39 -15.82
CA THR A 23 10.84 -5.58 -15.82
C THR A 23 10.83 -4.50 -16.89
N MET A 24 10.34 -4.80 -18.10
CA MET A 24 10.21 -3.80 -19.16
C MET A 24 9.22 -2.70 -18.77
N LEU A 25 8.06 -3.07 -18.22
CA LEU A 25 7.07 -2.11 -17.73
C LEU A 25 7.63 -1.24 -16.60
N LYS A 26 8.40 -1.85 -15.68
CA LYS A 26 9.07 -1.12 -14.59
C LYS A 26 10.05 -0.09 -15.15
N ALA A 27 10.88 -0.46 -16.13
CA ALA A 27 11.84 0.45 -16.75
C ALA A 27 11.15 1.63 -17.47
N VAL A 28 10.04 1.38 -18.16
CA VAL A 28 9.23 2.45 -18.77
C VAL A 28 8.70 3.39 -17.70
N LEU A 29 8.09 2.86 -16.63
CA LEU A 29 7.58 3.68 -15.53
C LEU A 29 8.69 4.52 -14.90
N GLU A 30 9.87 3.95 -14.65
CA GLU A 30 11.03 4.68 -14.10
C GLU A 30 11.44 5.85 -15.01
N SER A 31 11.47 5.65 -16.33
CA SER A 31 11.77 6.72 -17.28
C SER A 31 10.69 7.82 -17.31
N GLU A 32 9.42 7.44 -17.17
CA GLU A 32 8.31 8.39 -17.06
C GLU A 32 8.42 9.20 -15.76
N PHE A 33 8.78 8.57 -14.64
CA PHE A 33 9.03 9.26 -13.36
C PHE A 33 10.18 10.26 -13.44
N GLU A 34 11.25 9.95 -14.17
CA GLU A 34 12.37 10.87 -14.38
C GLU A 34 11.97 12.07 -15.26
N SER A 35 11.09 11.84 -16.25
CA SER A 35 10.61 12.89 -17.15
C SER A 35 9.41 13.69 -16.61
N LEU A 36 8.72 13.22 -15.57
CA LEU A 36 7.56 13.86 -14.95
C LEU A 36 7.74 15.36 -14.67
N PRO A 37 8.86 15.86 -14.11
CA PRO A 37 9.06 17.29 -13.87
C PRO A 37 8.99 18.10 -15.16
N THR A 38 9.54 17.57 -16.25
CA THR A 38 9.55 18.22 -17.57
C THR A 38 8.16 18.20 -18.22
N MET A 39 7.39 17.14 -18.03
CA MET A 39 6.01 17.05 -18.48
C MET A 39 5.11 18.02 -17.71
N LEU A 40 5.22 18.05 -16.38
CA LEU A 40 4.48 18.96 -15.51
C LEU A 40 4.76 20.43 -15.81
N ALA A 41 5.98 20.77 -16.27
CA ALA A 41 6.33 22.12 -16.68
C ALA A 41 5.63 22.55 -17.99
N LYS A 42 5.24 21.60 -18.85
CA LYS A 42 4.56 21.87 -20.13
C LYS A 42 3.04 21.98 -19.99
N LEU A 43 2.46 21.54 -18.87
CA LEU A 43 1.02 21.60 -18.64
C LEU A 43 0.56 22.99 -18.21
N LYS A 44 -0.74 23.26 -18.41
CA LYS A 44 -1.39 24.46 -17.87
C LYS A 44 -1.36 24.42 -16.33
N THR A 45 -1.25 25.60 -15.71
CA THR A 45 -1.14 25.75 -14.26
C THR A 45 -2.25 25.02 -13.47
N LYS A 46 -3.48 25.03 -13.99
CA LYS A 46 -4.64 24.34 -13.38
C LYS A 46 -4.44 22.82 -13.35
N ASP A 47 -4.04 22.23 -14.47
CA ASP A 47 -3.87 20.78 -14.60
C ASP A 47 -2.64 20.30 -13.82
N ARG A 48 -1.57 21.11 -13.79
CA ARG A 48 -0.40 20.87 -12.95
C ARG A 48 -0.75 20.81 -11.47
N LEU A 49 -1.58 21.73 -10.97
CA LEU A 49 -2.04 21.72 -9.58
C LEU A 49 -2.89 20.49 -9.27
N ASP A 50 -3.80 20.10 -10.17
CA ASP A 50 -4.63 18.91 -9.99
C ASP A 50 -3.79 17.63 -9.88
N ILE A 51 -2.76 17.48 -10.71
CA ILE A 51 -1.84 16.34 -10.62
C ILE A 51 -1.04 16.37 -9.32
N LEU A 52 -0.54 17.54 -8.89
CA LEU A 52 0.18 17.66 -7.62
C LEU A 52 -0.69 17.28 -6.42
N VAL A 53 -1.96 17.71 -6.40
CA VAL A 53 -2.93 17.34 -5.35
C VAL A 53 -3.18 15.83 -5.34
N LYS A 54 -3.20 15.17 -6.51
CA LYS A 54 -3.34 13.71 -6.62
C LYS A 54 -2.09 12.94 -6.21
N LEU A 55 -0.91 13.52 -6.36
CA LEU A 55 0.37 12.91 -5.94
C LEU A 55 0.66 13.10 -4.45
N LEU A 56 0.16 14.19 -3.85
CA LEU A 56 0.36 14.54 -2.44
C LEU A 56 0.10 13.39 -1.45
N PRO A 57 -0.97 12.57 -1.58
CA PRO A 57 -1.28 11.51 -0.64
C PRO A 57 -0.37 10.27 -0.73
N PHE A 58 0.48 10.21 -1.76
CA PHE A 58 1.51 9.17 -1.90
C PHE A 58 2.86 9.61 -1.31
N VAL A 59 3.08 10.93 -1.18
CA VAL A 59 4.30 11.50 -0.59
C VAL A 59 4.10 11.81 0.89
N MET A 60 2.93 12.33 1.24
CA MET A 60 2.57 12.61 2.63
C MET A 60 1.85 11.42 3.24
N PRO A 61 2.21 10.99 4.47
CA PRO A 61 1.42 10.02 5.18
C PRO A 61 0.01 10.60 5.36
N LYS A 62 -1.01 9.94 4.78
CA LYS A 62 -2.40 10.27 5.10
C LYS A 62 -2.53 10.09 6.61
N GLN A 63 -2.92 11.15 7.32
CA GLN A 63 -3.30 11.03 8.72
C GLN A 63 -4.44 10.01 8.77
N THR A 64 -4.15 8.80 9.25
CA THR A 64 -5.16 7.87 9.69
C THR A 64 -5.97 8.64 10.72
N GLN A 65 -7.27 8.79 10.47
CA GLN A 65 -8.17 9.27 11.50
C GLN A 65 -7.92 8.35 12.70
N MET A 66 -7.37 8.93 13.78
CA MET A 66 -7.36 8.24 15.05
C MET A 66 -8.83 8.13 15.44
N ASP A 67 -9.42 6.98 15.20
CA ASP A 67 -10.58 6.59 15.97
C ASP A 67 -10.11 6.59 17.42
N LEU A 68 -10.56 7.58 18.18
CA LEU A 68 -10.55 7.54 19.63
C LEU A 68 -11.50 6.40 20.05
N SER A 69 -11.13 5.15 19.78
CA SER A 69 -11.60 4.06 20.61
C SER A 69 -10.88 4.27 21.93
N THR A 70 -11.48 5.10 22.78
CA THR A 70 -11.26 5.11 24.22
C THR A 70 -10.99 3.67 24.64
N GLY A 71 -9.73 3.37 24.94
CA GLY A 71 -9.35 2.12 25.56
C GLY A 71 -10.10 2.07 26.87
N ASN A 72 -11.17 1.30 26.90
CA ASN A 72 -12.00 1.10 28.07
C ASN A 72 -11.15 0.42 29.15
N SER A 73 -10.56 1.24 30.03
CA SER A 73 -10.07 0.84 31.34
C SER A 73 -10.87 1.55 32.41
N PHE A 74 -12.19 1.65 32.24
CA PHE A 74 -13.07 2.06 33.33
C PHE A 74 -13.38 0.81 34.16
N ASN A 75 -12.62 0.61 35.23
CA ASN A 75 -12.93 -0.39 36.26
C ASN A 75 -13.85 0.29 37.28
N PRO A 76 -15.18 0.12 37.22
CA PRO A 76 -16.07 0.73 38.20
C PRO A 76 -15.81 0.12 39.59
N ILE A 77 -15.73 0.99 40.60
CA ILE A 77 -15.66 0.57 42.00
C ILE A 77 -17.07 0.11 42.42
N ILE A 78 -17.22 -1.17 42.70
CA ILE A 78 -18.47 -1.74 43.21
C ILE A 78 -18.41 -1.69 44.75
N ILE A 79 -19.26 -0.87 45.36
CA ILE A 79 -19.47 -0.86 46.81
C ILE A 79 -20.67 -1.76 47.09
N ASN A 80 -20.41 -2.96 47.61
CA ASN A 80 -21.46 -3.82 48.13
C ASN A 80 -21.78 -3.34 49.55
N PHE A 81 -22.96 -2.76 49.74
CA PHE A 81 -23.50 -2.53 51.07
C PHE A 81 -24.06 -3.86 51.56
N THR A 82 -23.38 -4.45 52.54
CA THR A 82 -23.96 -5.54 53.32
C THR A 82 -24.86 -4.87 54.36
N ASP A 83 -26.17 -4.97 54.17
CA ASP A 83 -27.12 -4.58 55.20
C ASP A 83 -26.96 -5.60 56.35
N GLU A 84 -26.37 -5.17 57.46
CA GLU A 84 -26.46 -5.91 58.72
C GLU A 84 -27.80 -5.54 59.39
N GLU A 85 -28.56 -6.59 59.71
CA GLU A 85 -29.88 -6.59 60.37
C GLU A 85 -29.96 -5.72 61.63
#